data_AF-A0A4Q5LY66-F1
#
_entry.id   AF-A0A4Q5LY66-F1
#
_cell.length_a   1.000
_cell.length_b   1.000
_cell.length_c   1.000
_cell.angle_alpha   90.00
_cell.angle_beta   90.00
_cell.angle_gamma   90.00
#
_symmetry.space_group_name_H-M   'P 1'
#
loop_
_entity.id
_entity.type
_entity.pdbx_description
1 polymer ?
#
loop_
_entity_poly.entity_id
_entity_poly.type
_entity_poly.pdbx_seq_one_letter_code
_entity_poly.pdbx_strand_id
1 'polypeptide(L)'
;MESEKNNVESESSKETSVAQKSVVDLLKENAVDVLYPSESDEKVKVIDWQADHPAPFNTILFRKYIGLTPADRVETLPWEKFFKVVLEEQDWWTDYEKERAEKFAKIKAIMQENLTELEYLRAGRVEVEAYLIGKDAEGKWKGLKTLIVES
;
A
#
# COMPACT_ATOMS: atom_id res chain seq x y z
N MET A 1 26.44 -42.20 49.69
CA MET A 1 27.04 -42.29 48.34
C MET A 1 25.92 -42.70 47.39
N GLU A 2 24.94 -41.82 47.19
CA GLU A 2 24.94 -40.77 46.15
C GLU A 2 25.10 -41.34 44.75
N SER A 3 24.02 -41.44 43.99
CA SER A 3 23.68 -40.38 43.02
C SER A 3 22.45 -40.81 42.19
N GLU A 4 21.31 -40.18 42.50
CA GLU A 4 20.27 -39.90 41.53
C GLU A 4 20.87 -39.02 40.42
N LYS A 5 20.59 -39.34 39.16
CA LYS A 5 20.81 -38.42 38.04
C LYS A 5 19.47 -38.16 37.35
N ASN A 6 18.70 -37.28 37.96
CA ASN A 6 17.82 -36.39 37.23
C ASN A 6 18.71 -35.28 36.64
N ASN A 7 18.68 -35.09 35.32
CA ASN A 7 18.85 -33.75 34.76
C ASN A 7 18.06 -33.66 33.46
N VAL A 8 16.84 -33.15 33.61
CA VAL A 8 16.06 -32.52 32.56
C VAL A 8 16.62 -31.11 32.42
N GLU A 9 17.15 -30.76 31.24
CA GLU A 9 16.99 -29.44 30.60
C GLU A 9 17.93 -29.37 29.39
N SER A 10 17.35 -29.57 28.21
CA SER A 10 17.83 -28.91 26.99
C SER A 10 16.67 -28.13 26.39
N GLU A 11 16.17 -27.16 27.16
CA GLU A 11 15.42 -26.05 26.60
C GLU A 11 16.40 -25.14 25.85
N SER A 12 16.76 -25.53 24.63
CA SER A 12 17.54 -24.70 23.71
C SER A 12 16.98 -24.88 22.31
N SER A 13 15.78 -24.36 22.08
CA SER A 13 15.23 -23.99 20.76
C SER A 13 13.87 -23.29 20.93
N LYS A 14 13.82 -22.22 21.71
CA LYS A 14 12.78 -21.19 21.58
C LYS A 14 13.48 -19.83 21.42
N GLU A 15 14.39 -19.75 20.45
CA GLU A 15 14.71 -18.46 19.85
C GLU A 15 13.54 -18.07 18.96
N THR A 16 12.85 -17.05 19.43
CA THR A 16 11.77 -16.32 18.78
C THR A 16 12.21 -15.87 17.39
N SER A 17 11.73 -16.53 16.32
CA SER A 17 11.66 -15.84 15.04
C SER A 17 10.51 -14.84 15.14
N VAL A 18 10.83 -13.59 15.46
CA VAL A 18 9.90 -12.50 15.20
C VAL A 18 9.77 -12.45 13.68
N ALA A 19 8.74 -13.09 13.14
CA ALA A 19 8.43 -12.99 11.72
C ALA A 19 8.26 -11.51 11.40
N GLN A 20 9.20 -10.93 10.63
CA GLN A 20 9.01 -9.57 10.15
C GLN A 20 7.73 -9.54 9.32
N LYS A 21 6.81 -8.63 9.67
CA LYS A 21 5.56 -8.45 8.93
C LYS A 21 5.88 -8.02 7.50
N SER A 22 5.17 -8.59 6.53
CA SER A 22 5.30 -8.14 5.15
C SER A 22 4.75 -6.73 5.00
N VAL A 23 5.19 -6.00 3.97
CA VAL A 23 4.63 -4.69 3.64
C VAL A 23 3.11 -4.77 3.38
N VAL A 24 2.63 -5.88 2.81
CA VAL A 24 1.20 -6.12 2.57
C VAL A 24 0.43 -6.19 3.88
N ASP A 25 0.97 -6.87 4.90
CA ASP A 25 0.34 -6.96 6.22
C ASP A 25 0.33 -5.61 6.92
N LEU A 26 1.44 -4.87 6.87
CA LEU A 26 1.54 -3.51 7.40
C LEU A 26 0.52 -2.58 6.74
N LEU A 27 0.39 -2.62 5.42
CA LEU A 27 -0.59 -1.82 4.69
C LEU A 27 -2.02 -2.25 5.03
N LYS A 28 -2.31 -3.56 5.14
CA LYS A 28 -3.65 -4.05 5.50
C LYS A 28 -4.07 -3.55 6.87
N GLU A 29 -3.18 -3.60 7.86
CA GLU A 29 -3.46 -3.14 9.23
C GLU A 29 -3.72 -1.63 9.31
N ASN A 30 -3.08 -0.84 8.45
CA ASN A 30 -3.17 0.63 8.50
C ASN A 30 -4.19 1.22 7.52
N ALA A 31 -4.57 0.49 6.46
CA ALA A 31 -5.57 0.92 5.47
C ALA A 31 -7.00 0.46 5.80
N VAL A 32 -7.22 -0.20 6.94
CA VAL A 32 -8.57 -0.64 7.37
C VAL A 32 -9.51 0.57 7.49
N ASP A 33 -10.62 0.52 6.75
CA ASP A 33 -11.68 1.53 6.73
C ASP A 33 -11.19 2.97 6.46
N VAL A 34 -10.03 3.11 5.80
CA VAL A 34 -9.54 4.38 5.31
C VAL A 34 -10.24 4.71 4.00
N LEU A 35 -10.93 5.84 3.96
CA LEU A 35 -11.62 6.36 2.78
C LEU A 35 -10.75 7.38 2.06
N TYR A 36 -10.69 7.29 0.73
CA TYR A 36 -9.99 8.27 -0.09
C TYR A 36 -10.97 9.37 -0.51
N PRO A 37 -10.66 10.65 -0.26
CA PRO A 37 -11.56 11.76 -0.56
C PRO A 37 -11.88 11.84 -2.06
N SER A 38 -13.16 11.72 -2.38
CA SER A 38 -13.74 11.92 -3.71
C SER A 38 -15.25 12.14 -3.55
N GLU A 39 -16.01 12.26 -4.64
CA GLU A 39 -17.47 12.37 -4.54
C GLU A 39 -18.12 11.17 -3.80
N SER A 40 -17.51 9.98 -3.88
CA SER A 40 -18.05 8.74 -3.29
C SER A 40 -17.28 8.21 -2.08
N ASP A 41 -16.20 8.89 -1.64
CA ASP A 41 -15.37 8.49 -0.49
C ASP A 41 -15.02 6.99 -0.45
N GLU A 42 -14.38 6.47 -1.49
CA GLU A 42 -14.14 5.03 -1.66
C GLU A 42 -13.05 4.47 -0.73
N LYS A 43 -13.22 3.19 -0.35
CA LYS A 43 -12.25 2.48 0.48
C LYS A 43 -10.92 2.26 -0.24
N VAL A 44 -9.83 2.50 0.47
CA VAL A 44 -8.49 2.10 0.03
C VAL A 44 -8.33 0.58 0.19
N LYS A 45 -7.88 -0.09 -0.88
CA LYS A 45 -7.62 -1.53 -0.93
C LYS A 45 -6.14 -1.78 -1.11
N VAL A 46 -5.61 -2.81 -0.47
CA VAL A 46 -4.19 -3.19 -0.59
C VAL A 46 -3.98 -4.06 -1.83
N ILE A 47 -2.92 -3.75 -2.57
CA ILE A 47 -2.43 -4.50 -3.72
C ILE A 47 -1.30 -5.42 -3.27
N ASP A 48 -1.42 -6.68 -3.65
CA ASP A 48 -0.40 -7.71 -3.49
C ASP A 48 -0.17 -8.40 -4.85
N TRP A 49 0.42 -7.68 -5.79
CA TRP A 49 0.73 -8.24 -7.10
C TRP A 49 2.03 -9.03 -7.03
N GLN A 50 2.02 -10.21 -7.65
CA GLN A 50 3.19 -11.11 -7.72
C GLN A 50 3.99 -10.91 -9.01
N ALA A 51 3.66 -9.85 -9.76
CA ALA A 51 4.36 -9.47 -10.98
C ALA A 51 5.73 -8.86 -10.68
N ASP A 52 6.70 -9.15 -11.53
CA ASP A 52 8.09 -8.69 -11.48
C ASP A 52 8.42 -7.75 -12.66
N HIS A 53 7.41 -7.02 -13.15
CA HIS A 53 7.60 -6.09 -14.27
C HIS A 53 8.64 -5.02 -13.94
N PRO A 54 9.48 -4.60 -14.91
CA PRO A 54 10.42 -3.51 -14.70
C PRO A 54 9.69 -2.19 -14.43
N ALA A 55 10.32 -1.30 -13.68
CA ALA A 55 9.88 0.08 -13.57
C ALA A 55 10.58 0.94 -14.64
N PRO A 56 9.95 2.02 -15.14
CA PRO A 56 8.58 2.39 -14.83
C PRO A 56 7.57 1.42 -15.46
N PHE A 57 6.39 1.28 -14.85
CA PHE A 57 5.32 0.46 -15.41
C PHE A 57 4.86 1.08 -16.73
N ASN A 58 5.24 0.47 -17.85
CA ASN A 58 4.80 0.93 -19.16
C ASN A 58 3.25 0.97 -19.20
N THR A 59 2.64 2.10 -19.52
CA THR A 59 1.18 2.25 -19.51
C THR A 59 0.44 1.26 -20.43
N ILE A 60 1.09 0.74 -21.47
CA ILE A 60 0.54 -0.34 -22.32
C ILE A 60 0.50 -1.65 -21.55
N LEU A 61 1.59 -1.97 -20.85
CA LEU A 61 1.69 -3.17 -20.00
C LEU A 61 0.73 -3.07 -18.81
N PHE A 62 0.63 -1.89 -18.19
CA PHE A 62 -0.30 -1.61 -17.12
C PHE A 62 -1.74 -1.86 -17.54
N ARG A 63 -2.18 -1.29 -18.68
CA ARG A 63 -3.52 -1.56 -19.24
C ARG A 63 -3.79 -3.05 -19.36
N LYS A 64 -2.87 -3.79 -19.98
CA LYS A 64 -3.02 -5.24 -20.13
C LYS A 64 -3.10 -5.93 -18.77
N TYR A 65 -2.30 -5.49 -17.80
CA TYR A 65 -2.22 -6.08 -16.48
C TYR A 65 -3.52 -5.92 -15.68
N ILE A 66 -4.16 -4.75 -15.76
CA ILE A 66 -5.44 -4.47 -15.09
C ILE A 66 -6.68 -4.73 -15.97
N GLY A 67 -6.49 -5.31 -17.16
CA GLY A 67 -7.58 -5.74 -18.04
C GLY A 67 -8.27 -4.61 -18.84
N LEU A 68 -7.57 -3.50 -19.06
CA LEU A 68 -8.08 -2.36 -19.84
C LEU A 68 -7.72 -2.44 -21.32
N THR A 69 -8.52 -1.76 -22.13
CA THR A 69 -8.34 -1.61 -23.57
C THR A 69 -7.44 -0.41 -23.90
N PRO A 70 -6.89 -0.32 -25.13
CA PRO A 70 -6.14 0.87 -25.55
C PRO A 70 -6.94 2.18 -25.56
N ALA A 71 -8.27 2.10 -25.62
CA ALA A 71 -9.16 3.27 -25.58
C ALA A 71 -9.25 3.87 -24.17
N ASP A 72 -8.96 3.08 -23.14
CA ASP A 72 -9.00 3.52 -21.76
C ASP A 72 -7.84 4.46 -21.46
N ARG A 73 -8.19 5.62 -20.87
CA ARG A 73 -7.21 6.62 -20.46
C ARG A 73 -6.44 6.05 -19.28
N VAL A 74 -5.12 6.01 -19.41
CA VAL A 74 -4.19 5.74 -18.32
C VAL A 74 -3.17 6.86 -18.30
N GLU A 75 -2.95 7.44 -17.14
CA GLU A 75 -1.94 8.46 -16.90
C GLU A 75 -1.07 8.11 -15.70
N THR A 76 0.17 8.58 -15.72
CA THR A 76 1.11 8.46 -14.61
C THR A 76 1.34 9.85 -14.03
N LEU A 77 1.32 9.94 -12.70
CA LEU A 77 1.55 11.16 -11.94
C LEU A 77 2.68 10.93 -10.93
N PRO A 78 3.32 12.01 -10.42
CA PRO A 78 4.19 11.91 -9.25
C PRO A 78 3.44 11.27 -8.09
N TRP A 79 4.05 10.29 -7.44
CA TRP A 79 3.41 9.50 -6.39
C TRP A 79 2.97 10.35 -5.20
N GLU A 80 3.67 11.46 -4.94
CA GLU A 80 3.35 12.43 -3.89
C GLU A 80 1.96 13.05 -4.10
N LYS A 81 1.48 13.14 -5.36
CA LYS A 81 0.15 13.67 -5.66
C LYS A 81 -0.96 12.81 -5.07
N PHE A 82 -0.75 11.50 -4.90
CA PHE A 82 -1.71 10.64 -4.22
C PHE A 82 -1.96 11.10 -2.78
N PHE A 83 -0.89 11.51 -2.09
CA PHE A 83 -0.97 11.94 -0.69
C PHE A 83 -1.30 13.41 -0.52
N LYS A 84 -1.06 14.25 -1.53
CA LYS A 84 -1.33 15.69 -1.46
C LYS A 84 -2.77 15.98 -1.01
N VAL A 85 -3.74 15.27 -1.57
CA VAL A 85 -5.18 15.45 -1.28
C VAL A 85 -5.54 15.12 0.17
N VAL A 86 -4.80 14.21 0.80
CA VAL A 86 -5.11 13.68 2.14
C VAL A 86 -4.17 14.16 3.24
N LEU A 87 -3.05 14.81 2.90
CA LEU A 87 -2.05 15.30 3.85
C LEU A 87 -1.89 16.81 3.86
N GLU A 88 -2.40 17.52 2.86
CA GLU A 88 -2.35 18.98 2.83
C GLU A 88 -3.54 19.54 3.62
N GLU A 89 -3.29 19.88 4.88
CA GLU A 89 -4.28 20.45 5.78
C GLU A 89 -4.96 21.67 5.14
N GLN A 90 -6.28 21.73 5.29
CA GLN A 90 -7.08 22.86 4.85
C GLN A 90 -7.74 23.51 6.07
N ASP A 91 -7.96 24.82 5.99
CA ASP A 91 -8.56 25.60 7.08
C ASP A 91 -9.97 25.11 7.48
N TRP A 92 -10.64 24.38 6.60
CA TRP A 92 -11.98 23.81 6.81
C TRP A 92 -11.98 22.36 7.32
N TRP A 93 -10.81 21.75 7.55
CA TRP A 93 -10.73 20.40 8.09
C TRP A 93 -11.25 20.31 9.53
N THR A 94 -12.07 19.29 9.76
CA THR A 94 -12.52 18.87 11.08
C THR A 94 -11.58 17.82 11.66
N ASP A 95 -11.85 17.38 12.89
CA ASP A 95 -11.10 16.29 13.53
C ASP A 95 -11.13 15.00 12.70
N TYR A 96 -12.21 14.77 11.93
CA TYR A 96 -12.31 13.62 11.04
C TYR A 96 -11.25 13.65 9.92
N GLU A 97 -11.09 14.79 9.23
CA GLU A 97 -10.07 14.93 8.19
C GLU A 97 -8.66 14.81 8.77
N LYS A 98 -8.43 15.34 9.97
CA LYS A 98 -7.13 15.25 10.66
C LYS A 98 -6.78 13.82 11.04
N GLU A 99 -7.71 13.07 11.64
CA GLU A 99 -7.49 11.66 11.97
C GLU A 99 -7.23 10.82 10.70
N ARG A 100 -7.97 11.10 9.62
CA ARG A 100 -7.72 10.48 8.31
C ARG A 100 -6.32 10.82 7.79
N ALA A 101 -5.90 12.07 7.86
CA ALA A 101 -4.56 12.49 7.43
C ALA A 101 -3.45 11.78 8.22
N GLU A 102 -3.62 11.60 9.53
CA GLU A 102 -2.67 10.83 10.35
C GLU A 102 -2.56 9.36 9.90
N LYS A 103 -3.68 8.73 9.54
CA LYS A 103 -3.68 7.37 8.96
C LYS A 103 -2.93 7.34 7.63
N PHE A 104 -3.20 8.29 6.74
CA PHE A 104 -2.47 8.38 5.47
C PHE A 104 -0.99 8.71 5.64
N ALA A 105 -0.60 9.46 6.68
CA ALA A 105 0.80 9.76 6.98
C ALA A 105 1.55 8.48 7.38
N LYS A 106 0.92 7.62 8.21
CA LYS A 106 1.47 6.30 8.57
C LYS A 106 1.59 5.39 7.35
N ILE A 107 0.55 5.33 6.51
CA ILE A 107 0.57 4.57 5.26
C ILE A 107 1.70 5.06 4.34
N LYS A 108 1.86 6.37 4.18
CA LYS A 108 2.93 6.96 3.38
C LYS A 108 4.30 6.53 3.88
N ALA A 109 4.54 6.59 5.20
CA ALA A 109 5.80 6.14 5.80
C ALA A 109 6.07 4.66 5.50
N ILE A 110 5.07 3.78 5.72
CA ILE A 110 5.19 2.34 5.40
C ILE A 110 5.58 2.14 3.94
N MET A 111 4.93 2.83 3.00
CA MET A 111 5.26 2.69 1.57
C MET A 111 6.67 3.17 1.26
N GLN A 112 7.11 4.31 1.82
CA GLN A 112 8.46 4.85 1.56
C GLN A 112 9.57 4.00 2.19
N GLU A 113 9.31 3.37 3.33
CA GLU A 113 10.29 2.54 4.04
C GLU A 113 10.44 1.15 3.43
N ASN A 114 9.37 0.61 2.84
CA ASN A 114 9.31 -0.79 2.41
C ASN A 114 9.26 -0.97 0.88
N LEU A 115 8.91 0.09 0.14
CA LEU A 115 8.78 0.03 -1.32
C LEU A 115 9.74 1.00 -2.01
N THR A 116 10.21 0.57 -3.16
CA THR A 116 11.03 1.34 -4.08
C THR A 116 10.28 1.57 -5.39
N GLU A 117 10.77 2.47 -6.25
CA GLU A 117 10.18 2.73 -7.57
C GLU A 117 8.67 3.05 -7.48
N LEU A 118 8.28 3.91 -6.52
CA LEU A 118 6.89 4.29 -6.31
C LEU A 118 6.31 4.99 -7.55
N GLU A 119 5.15 4.52 -7.97
CA GLU A 119 4.40 5.01 -9.13
C GLU A 119 2.94 5.24 -8.78
N TYR A 120 2.41 6.38 -9.21
CA TYR A 120 0.98 6.64 -9.15
C TYR A 120 0.39 6.62 -10.57
N LEU A 121 -0.43 5.62 -10.83
CA LEU A 121 -1.17 5.47 -12.09
C LEU A 121 -2.66 5.69 -11.85
N ARG A 122 -3.32 6.36 -12.80
CA ARG A 122 -4.76 6.57 -12.81
C ARG A 122 -5.34 6.02 -14.10
N ALA A 123 -6.47 5.32 -14.01
CA ALA A 123 -7.14 4.75 -15.16
C ALA A 123 -8.63 5.09 -15.16
N GLY A 124 -9.14 5.67 -16.25
CA GLY A 124 -10.54 6.09 -16.38
C GLY A 124 -10.71 7.58 -16.68
N ARG A 125 -11.97 8.06 -16.62
CA ARG A 125 -12.33 9.47 -16.89
C ARG A 125 -13.29 10.07 -15.86
N VAL A 126 -14.39 9.37 -15.58
CA VAL A 126 -15.40 9.79 -14.59
C VAL A 126 -15.20 8.97 -13.32
N GLU A 127 -15.21 7.64 -13.49
CA GLU A 127 -14.72 6.69 -12.50
C GLU A 127 -13.23 6.44 -12.79
N VAL A 128 -12.37 6.97 -11.93
CA VAL A 128 -10.92 6.90 -12.07
C VAL A 128 -10.35 5.94 -11.04
N GLU A 129 -9.91 4.76 -11.48
CA GLU A 129 -9.17 3.85 -10.62
C GLU A 129 -7.75 4.38 -10.39
N ALA A 130 -7.44 4.66 -9.13
CA ALA A 130 -6.16 5.18 -8.67
C ALA A 130 -5.32 4.06 -8.08
N TYR A 131 -4.09 3.92 -8.56
CA TYR A 131 -3.13 2.89 -8.18
C TYR A 131 -1.83 3.52 -7.74
N LEU A 132 -1.51 3.44 -6.44
CA LEU A 132 -0.21 3.81 -5.91
C LEU A 132 0.56 2.53 -5.63
N ILE A 133 1.56 2.20 -6.44
CA ILE A 133 2.30 0.94 -6.39
C ILE A 133 3.80 1.18 -6.28
N GLY A 134 4.52 0.20 -5.73
CA GLY A 134 5.98 0.18 -5.69
C GLY A 134 6.49 -1.25 -5.56
N LYS A 135 7.79 -1.44 -5.73
CA LYS A 135 8.44 -2.74 -5.59
C LYS A 135 8.92 -2.99 -4.17
N ASP A 136 8.57 -4.14 -3.63
CA ASP A 136 9.17 -4.65 -2.39
C ASP A 136 10.61 -5.14 -2.61
N ALA A 137 11.22 -5.66 -1.53
CA ALA A 137 12.58 -6.20 -1.56
C ALA A 137 12.76 -7.41 -2.50
N GLU A 138 11.67 -8.09 -2.86
CA GLU A 138 11.65 -9.21 -3.82
C GLU A 138 11.41 -8.73 -5.27
N GLY A 139 11.29 -7.42 -5.48
CA GLY A 139 11.00 -6.81 -6.77
C GLY A 139 9.54 -6.98 -7.22
N LYS A 140 8.64 -7.37 -6.30
CA LYS A 140 7.23 -7.58 -6.57
C LYS A 140 6.42 -6.32 -6.31
N TRP A 141 5.42 -6.07 -7.15
CA TRP A 141 4.60 -4.87 -7.06
C TRP A 141 3.55 -4.95 -5.95
N LYS A 142 3.65 -4.08 -4.94
CA LYS A 142 2.68 -3.93 -3.84
C LYS A 142 2.18 -2.50 -3.79
N GLY A 143 1.09 -2.25 -3.07
CA GLY A 143 0.64 -0.88 -2.87
C GLY A 143 -0.83 -0.75 -2.55
N LEU A 144 -1.47 0.28 -3.09
CA LEU A 144 -2.84 0.68 -2.79
C LEU A 144 -3.63 0.92 -4.07
N LYS A 145 -4.91 0.57 -4.02
CA LYS A 145 -5.93 0.87 -5.02
C LYS A 145 -7.07 1.63 -4.37
N THR A 146 -7.61 2.63 -5.04
CA THR A 146 -8.92 3.21 -4.72
C THR A 146 -9.64 3.63 -5.99
N LEU A 147 -10.90 4.04 -5.86
CA LEU A 147 -11.69 4.61 -6.93
C LEU A 147 -11.93 6.10 -6.60
N ILE A 148 -11.71 6.97 -7.57
CA ILE A 148 -11.95 8.41 -7.47
C ILE A 148 -13.03 8.74 -8.48
N VAL A 149 -14.19 9.19 -8.00
CA VAL A 149 -15.26 9.70 -8.85
C VAL A 149 -15.07 11.21 -9.02
N GLU A 150 -15.01 11.65 -10.27
CA GLU A 150 -14.91 13.05 -10.68
C GLU A 150 -16.11 13.37 -11.59
N SER A 151 -16.99 14.30 -11.17
CA SER A 151 -18.12 14.82 -11.97
C SER A 151 -17.93 16.26 -12.42
#